data_AF-A0A4Z1B2G5-F1
#
_entry.id   AF-A0A4Z1B2G5-F1
#
_cell.length_a   1.000
_cell.length_b   1.000
_cell.length_c   1.000
_cell.angle_alpha   90.00
_cell.angle_beta   90.00
_cell.angle_gamma   90.00
#
_symmetry.space_group_name_H-M   'P 1'
#
loop_
_entity.id
_entity.type
_entity.pdbx_description
1 polymer ?
#
loop_
_entity_poly.entity_id
_entity_poly.type
_entity_poly.pdbx_seq_one_letter_code
_entity_poly.pdbx_strand_id
1 'polypeptide(L)'
;MPHINGFDDDYIKYGNIAVIYNPRTHDNTVWGIAIAPDNVSEKEFIRKYNNYDQHSASGQYIYNNVKNNGFEILVTPENGKVVLVECIPEY
;
A
#
# COMPACT_ATOMS: atom_id res chain seq x y z
N MET A 1 16.31 -3.98 7.22
CA MET A 1 15.13 -3.72 8.08
C MET A 1 14.09 -4.82 7.80
N PRO A 2 12.97 -4.97 8.53
CA PRO A 2 11.94 -5.93 8.11
C PRO A 2 11.45 -5.57 6.69
N HIS A 3 11.42 -6.55 5.81
CA HIS A 3 11.00 -6.45 4.41
C HIS A 3 9.61 -7.09 4.26
N ILE A 4 8.73 -6.47 3.45
CA ILE A 4 7.42 -7.01 3.06
C ILE A 4 7.69 -7.52 1.67
N ASN A 5 7.45 -8.81 1.47
CA ASN A 5 7.54 -9.38 0.14
C ASN A 5 6.53 -8.65 -0.78
N GLY A 6 7.00 -8.20 -1.93
CA GLY A 6 6.21 -7.40 -2.87
C GLY A 6 6.38 -5.87 -2.73
N PHE A 7 7.29 -5.39 -1.88
CA PHE A 7 7.64 -3.98 -1.78
C PHE A 7 9.14 -3.78 -1.81
N ASP A 8 9.63 -2.99 -2.77
CA ASP A 8 11.07 -2.76 -2.96
C ASP A 8 11.68 -1.82 -1.90
N ASP A 9 10.86 -1.07 -1.16
CA ASP A 9 11.34 -0.09 -0.18
C ASP A 9 11.44 -0.67 1.25
N ASP A 10 12.43 -0.19 2.01
CA ASP A 10 12.55 -0.44 3.45
C ASP A 10 11.45 0.31 4.23
N TYR A 11 10.81 -0.36 5.19
CA TYR A 11 9.81 0.26 6.07
C TYR A 11 10.00 -0.12 7.55
N ILE A 12 9.41 0.70 8.42
CA ILE A 12 9.26 0.42 9.86
C ILE A 12 7.78 0.48 10.23
N LYS A 13 7.24 -0.59 10.83
CA LYS A 13 5.87 -0.63 11.35
C LYS A 13 5.78 -0.13 12.78
N TYR A 14 4.73 0.65 13.05
CA TYR A 14 4.28 1.13 14.35
C TYR A 14 2.82 0.69 14.55
N GLY A 15 2.61 -0.60 14.80
CA GLY A 15 1.28 -1.22 14.73
C GLY A 15 0.77 -1.27 13.29
N ASN A 16 -0.45 -0.78 13.05
CA ASN A 16 -1.08 -0.77 11.72
C ASN A 16 -0.58 0.34 10.78
N ILE A 17 0.42 1.13 11.19
CA ILE A 17 1.00 2.23 10.41
C ILE A 17 2.42 1.84 10.02
N ALA A 18 2.83 2.10 8.79
CA ALA A 18 4.19 1.92 8.31
C ALA A 18 4.79 3.25 7.85
N VAL A 19 6.06 3.48 8.18
CA VAL A 19 6.87 4.56 7.63
C VAL A 19 7.76 3.98 6.53
N ILE A 20 7.66 4.54 5.33
CA ILE A 20 8.41 4.11 4.15
C ILE A 20 9.61 5.04 3.99
N TYR A 21 10.80 4.45 3.90
CA TYR A 21 12.05 5.18 3.71
C TYR A 21 12.53 5.05 2.26
N ASN A 22 13.20 6.09 1.76
CA ASN A 22 13.78 6.04 0.43
C ASN A 22 14.95 5.03 0.36
N PRO A 23 14.85 3.92 -0.39
CA PRO A 23 15.90 2.92 -0.46
C PRO A 23 17.12 3.41 -1.26
N ARG A 24 16.99 4.49 -2.05
CA ARG A 24 18.08 5.01 -2.90
C ARG A 24 19.04 5.89 -2.13
N THR A 25 18.56 6.63 -1.14
CA THR A 25 19.41 7.60 -0.42
C THR A 25 20.04 7.02 0.84
N HIS A 26 19.51 5.95 1.43
CA HIS A 26 20.01 5.36 2.69
C HIS A 26 20.07 6.34 3.89
N ASP A 27 19.52 7.55 3.75
CA ASP A 27 19.71 8.67 4.69
C ASP A 27 18.58 8.83 5.73
N ASN A 28 17.83 7.77 6.07
CA ASN A 28 16.64 7.85 6.93
C ASN A 28 15.59 8.88 6.46
N THR A 29 15.57 9.21 5.17
CA THR A 29 14.58 10.15 4.62
C THR A 29 13.25 9.44 4.44
N VAL A 30 12.24 9.91 5.18
CA VAL A 30 10.86 9.42 5.06
C VAL A 30 10.31 9.85 3.69
N TRP A 31 9.91 8.88 2.88
CA TRP A 31 9.24 9.12 1.60
C TRP A 31 7.72 9.09 1.75
N GLY A 32 7.21 8.25 2.66
CA GLY A 32 5.78 8.12 2.83
C GLY A 32 5.36 7.50 4.15
N ILE A 33 4.06 7.53 4.37
CA ILE A 33 3.37 6.81 5.43
C ILE A 33 2.30 5.96 4.75
N ALA A 34 2.19 4.72 5.19
CA ALA A 34 1.21 3.76 4.72
C ALA A 34 0.45 3.12 5.87
N ILE A 35 -0.67 2.50 5.56
CA ILE A 35 -1.37 1.62 6.48
C ILE A 35 -0.93 0.20 6.17
N ALA A 36 -0.39 -0.49 7.16
CA ALA A 36 0.04 -1.88 7.06
C ALA A 36 -0.79 -2.71 8.06
N PRO A 37 -2.05 -3.02 7.71
CA PRO A 37 -2.99 -3.56 8.67
C PRO A 37 -2.62 -4.97 9.12
N ASP A 38 -2.80 -5.25 10.40
CA ASP A 38 -2.52 -6.58 10.94
C ASP A 38 -3.67 -7.56 10.62
N ASN A 39 -3.32 -8.64 9.93
CA ASN A 39 -4.16 -9.81 9.71
C ASN A 39 -5.52 -9.53 9.03
N VAL A 40 -5.57 -8.55 8.13
CA VAL A 40 -6.76 -8.28 7.32
C VAL A 40 -6.79 -9.21 6.10
N SER A 41 -7.85 -10.01 5.96
CA SER A 41 -8.06 -10.85 4.77
C SER A 41 -8.32 -9.98 3.55
N GLU A 42 -7.65 -10.29 2.44
CA GLU A 42 -7.90 -9.67 1.13
C GLU A 42 -9.37 -9.83 0.73
N LYS A 43 -9.92 -11.04 0.85
CA LYS A 43 -11.31 -11.33 0.49
C LYS A 43 -12.30 -10.49 1.30
N GLU A 44 -12.08 -10.35 2.60
CA GLU A 44 -12.95 -9.53 3.45
C GLU A 44 -12.81 -8.04 3.15
N PHE A 45 -11.57 -7.59 2.91
CA PHE A 45 -11.29 -6.22 2.53
C PHE A 45 -12.00 -5.84 1.23
N ILE A 46 -11.84 -6.64 0.17
CA ILE A 46 -12.45 -6.38 -1.13
C ILE A 46 -13.97 -6.52 -1.09
N ARG A 47 -14.51 -7.44 -0.28
CA ARG A 47 -15.97 -7.49 -0.07
C ARG A 47 -16.52 -6.18 0.52
N LYS A 48 -15.76 -5.53 1.40
CA LYS A 48 -16.16 -4.29 2.08
C LYS A 48 -15.86 -3.03 1.25
N TYR A 49 -14.73 -3.01 0.57
CA TYR A 49 -14.21 -1.90 -0.22
C TYR A 49 -14.11 -2.33 -1.69
N ASN A 50 -15.24 -2.67 -2.31
CA ASN A 50 -15.30 -3.26 -3.66
C ASN A 50 -15.25 -2.22 -4.80
N ASN A 51 -15.20 -0.93 -4.48
CA ASN A 51 -15.18 0.18 -5.42
C ASN A 51 -13.76 0.56 -5.85
N TYR A 52 -12.91 -0.42 -6.14
CA TYR A 52 -11.62 -0.14 -6.77
C TYR A 52 -11.84 0.12 -8.27
N ASP A 53 -11.06 1.02 -8.85
CA ASP A 53 -11.13 1.39 -10.27
C ASP A 53 -10.45 0.33 -11.14
N GLN A 54 -9.33 -0.20 -10.65
CA GLN A 54 -8.50 -1.14 -11.39
C GLN A 54 -7.92 -2.21 -10.47
N HIS A 55 -7.82 -3.43 -11.00
CA HIS A 55 -6.99 -4.50 -10.46
C HIS A 55 -5.80 -4.67 -11.41
N SER A 56 -4.59 -4.39 -10.92
CA SER A 56 -3.38 -4.38 -11.73
C SER A 56 -2.92 -5.80 -12.08
N ALA A 57 -2.09 -5.94 -13.12
CA ALA A 57 -1.52 -7.23 -13.50
C ALA A 57 -0.59 -7.82 -12.41
N SER A 58 -0.04 -6.96 -11.55
CA SER A 58 0.74 -7.32 -10.35
C SER A 58 -0.15 -7.67 -9.14
N GLY A 59 -1.48 -7.64 -9.29
CA GLY A 59 -2.43 -8.08 -8.27
C GLY A 59 -2.87 -6.99 -7.28
N GLN A 60 -2.46 -5.74 -7.46
CA GLN A 60 -2.83 -4.64 -6.58
C GLN A 60 -4.19 -4.04 -6.96
N TYR A 61 -4.91 -3.53 -5.97
CA TYR A 61 -6.16 -2.81 -6.18
C TYR A 61 -5.92 -1.30 -6.11
N ILE A 62 -6.33 -0.58 -7.15
CA ILE A 62 -6.15 0.87 -7.27
C ILE A 62 -7.52 1.53 -7.08
N TYR A 63 -7.60 2.44 -6.12
CA TYR A 63 -8.77 3.26 -5.86
C TYR A 63 -8.45 4.70 -6.24
N ASN A 64 -9.07 5.15 -7.33
CA ASN A 64 -9.02 6.51 -7.85
C ASN A 64 -10.44 6.96 -8.26
N ASN A 65 -11.42 6.74 -7.38
CA ASN A 65 -12.82 7.06 -7.70
C ASN A 65 -13.06 8.58 -7.89
N VAL A 66 -12.14 9.41 -7.40
CA VAL A 66 -12.17 10.87 -7.52
C VAL A 66 -11.01 11.31 -8.41
N LYS A 67 -11.25 11.42 -9.72
CA LYS A 67 -10.23 11.74 -10.72
C LYS A 67 -9.67 13.15 -10.58
N ASN A 68 -8.41 13.34 -10.95
CA ASN A 68 -7.70 14.62 -10.94
C ASN A 68 -7.61 15.26 -9.54
N ASN A 69 -7.59 14.45 -8.49
CA ASN A 69 -7.38 14.90 -7.12
C ASN A 69 -5.88 14.88 -6.73
N GLY A 70 -5.01 14.38 -7.62
CA GLY A 70 -3.56 14.36 -7.46
C GLY A 70 -3.04 13.12 -6.71
N PHE A 71 -3.89 12.17 -6.34
CA PHE A 71 -3.46 10.94 -5.69
C PHE A 71 -4.41 9.76 -5.93
N GLU A 72 -3.87 8.55 -5.86
CA GLU A 72 -4.66 7.32 -5.81
C GLU A 72 -4.25 6.47 -4.62
N ILE A 73 -5.16 5.57 -4.21
CA ILE A 73 -4.88 4.62 -3.14
C ILE A 73 -4.51 3.28 -3.76
N LEU A 74 -3.31 2.81 -3.47
CA LEU A 74 -2.83 1.50 -3.87
C LEU A 74 -2.99 0.53 -2.70
N VAL A 75 -3.64 -0.60 -2.92
CA VAL A 75 -3.77 -1.67 -1.93
C VAL A 75 -3.03 -2.90 -2.44
N THR A 76 -2.04 -3.33 -1.68
CA THR A 76 -1.19 -4.47 -1.99
C THR A 76 -1.64 -5.67 -1.16
N PRO A 77 -2.27 -6.67 -1.79
CA PRO A 77 -2.48 -7.97 -1.17
C PRO A 77 -1.26 -8.87 -1.36
N GLU A 78 -0.98 -9.69 -0.37
CA GLU A 78 -0.02 -10.77 -0.46
C GLU A 78 -0.52 -11.98 0.32
N ASN A 79 -0.41 -13.18 -0.26
CA ASN A 79 -0.79 -14.44 0.39
C ASN A 79 -2.21 -14.42 1.01
N GLY A 80 -3.16 -13.78 0.32
CA GLY A 80 -4.57 -13.68 0.74
C GLY A 80 -4.85 -12.66 1.84
N LYS A 81 -3.88 -11.79 2.16
CA LYS A 81 -4.01 -10.73 3.16
C LYS A 81 -3.65 -9.38 2.57
N VAL A 82 -4.28 -8.31 3.04
CA VAL A 82 -3.82 -6.96 2.73
C VAL A 82 -2.60 -6.68 3.60
N VAL A 83 -1.46 -6.41 2.95
CA VAL A 83 -0.20 -6.13 3.65
C VAL A 83 0.12 -4.64 3.68
N LEU A 84 -0.38 -3.87 2.71
CA LEU A 84 -0.10 -2.45 2.59
C LEU A 84 -1.24 -1.69 1.89
N VAL A 85 -1.48 -0.47 2.34
CA VAL A 85 -2.39 0.51 1.72
C VAL A 85 -1.67 1.85 1.71
N GLU A 86 -1.50 2.42 0.53
CA GLU A 86 -0.63 3.57 0.29
C GLU A 86 -1.38 4.66 -0.44
N CYS A 87 -1.02 5.91 -0.17
CA CYS A 87 -1.39 7.05 -0.98
C CYS A 87 -0.22 7.37 -1.91
N ILE A 88 -0.43 7.23 -3.21
CA ILE A 88 0.59 7.48 -4.23
C ILE A 88 0.12 8.60 -5.16
N PRO A 89 1.03 9.36 -5.79
CA PRO A 89 0.64 10.33 -6.80
C PRO A 89 -0.20 9.68 -7.92
N GLU A 90 -1.24 10.38 -8.37
CA GLU A 90 -2.01 9.98 -9.54
C GLU A 90 -1.11 10.11 -10.79
N TYR A 91 -1.04 9.04 -11.59
CA TYR A 91 -0.22 8.98 -12.81
C TYR A 91 -0.98 9.36 -14.08
#